data_AF-A0A3B9I914-F1
#
_entry.id   AF-A0A3B9I914-F1
#
_cell.length_a   1.000
_cell.length_b   1.000
_cell.length_c   1.000
_cell.angle_alpha   90.00
_cell.angle_beta   90.00
_cell.angle_gamma   90.00
#
_symmetry.space_group_name_H-M   'P 1'
#
loop_
_entity.id
_entity.type
_entity.pdbx_description
1 polymer ?
#
loop_
_entity_poly.entity_id
_entity_poly.type
_entity_poly.pdbx_seq_one_letter_code
_entity_poly.pdbx_strand_id
1 'polypeptide(L)'
;MLVRCAMGKKKKKKKAFNINLISIVFYALALYMIFTIVNQRLALNNIENEKQAKIEEKKGIEIELLNLQDDLARINDPEQFLQMVEKIARDEYKMVKPYETVYIDKNKAKNKLFTDGNE
;
A
#
# COMPACT_ATOMS: atom_id res chain seq x y z
N MET A 1 -49.76 -61.65 -51.81
CA MET A 1 -50.20 -60.80 -50.70
C MET A 1 -49.20 -60.94 -49.55
N LEU A 2 -48.38 -59.90 -49.35
CA LEU A 2 -47.58 -59.52 -48.17
C LEU A 2 -46.85 -60.58 -47.33
N VAL A 3 -45.54 -60.72 -47.59
CA VAL A 3 -44.55 -61.29 -46.65
C VAL A 3 -44.27 -60.26 -45.55
N ARG A 4 -44.63 -60.57 -44.30
CA ARG A 4 -44.33 -59.74 -43.12
C ARG A 4 -42.93 -60.05 -42.60
N CYS A 5 -41.95 -59.23 -42.94
CA CYS A 5 -40.66 -59.19 -42.27
C CYS A 5 -40.82 -58.54 -40.88
N ALA A 6 -40.73 -59.35 -39.81
CA ALA A 6 -40.61 -58.84 -38.45
C ALA A 6 -39.15 -58.44 -38.17
N MET A 7 -38.84 -57.14 -38.25
CA MET A 7 -37.57 -56.62 -37.77
C MET A 7 -37.50 -56.73 -36.24
N GLY A 8 -36.72 -57.67 -35.74
CA GLY A 8 -36.39 -57.79 -34.32
C GLY A 8 -35.68 -56.52 -33.83
N LYS A 9 -36.38 -55.69 -33.05
CA LYS A 9 -35.81 -54.51 -32.38
C LYS A 9 -34.76 -54.99 -31.36
N LYS A 10 -33.47 -54.88 -31.71
CA LYS A 10 -32.36 -55.12 -30.79
C LYS A 10 -32.44 -54.08 -29.66
N LYS A 11 -32.85 -54.51 -28.45
CA LYS A 11 -32.86 -53.67 -27.25
C LYS A 11 -31.42 -53.22 -26.96
N LYS A 12 -31.13 -51.92 -27.08
CA LYS A 12 -29.85 -51.34 -26.65
C LYS A 12 -29.70 -51.57 -25.15
N LYS A 13 -28.77 -52.43 -24.74
CA LYS A 13 -28.42 -52.61 -23.32
C LYS A 13 -27.87 -51.28 -22.80
N LYS A 14 -28.57 -50.65 -21.85
CA LYS A 14 -28.04 -49.48 -21.13
C LYS A 14 -26.82 -49.96 -20.35
N LYS A 15 -25.66 -49.38 -20.64
CA LYS A 15 -24.42 -49.67 -19.93
C LYS A 15 -24.62 -49.15 -18.50
N ALA A 16 -24.78 -50.06 -17.54
CA ALA A 16 -24.82 -49.68 -16.14
C ALA A 16 -23.43 -49.12 -15.77
N PHE A 17 -23.39 -47.85 -15.36
CA PHE A 17 -22.19 -47.25 -14.81
C PHE A 17 -21.97 -47.89 -13.43
N ASN A 18 -21.11 -48.90 -13.37
CA ASN A 18 -20.60 -49.44 -12.12
C ASN A 18 -19.53 -48.48 -11.61
N ILE A 19 -19.96 -47.38 -10.98
CA ILE A 19 -19.04 -46.41 -10.40
C ILE A 19 -18.60 -46.97 -9.06
N ASN A 20 -17.31 -47.23 -8.90
CA ASN A 20 -16.77 -47.69 -7.61
C ASN A 20 -16.90 -46.54 -6.59
N LEU A 21 -17.64 -46.78 -5.50
CA LEU A 21 -17.87 -45.80 -4.44
C LEU A 21 -16.55 -45.22 -3.89
N ILE A 22 -15.50 -46.05 -3.84
CA ILE A 22 -14.14 -45.68 -3.41
C ILE A 22 -13.52 -44.63 -4.33
N SER A 23 -13.71 -44.70 -5.65
CA SER A 23 -13.14 -43.69 -6.55
C SER A 23 -13.87 -42.36 -6.39
N ILE A 24 -15.18 -42.37 -6.17
CA ILE A 24 -15.96 -41.16 -5.88
C ILE A 24 -15.45 -40.45 -4.63
N VAL A 25 -15.24 -41.19 -3.54
CA VAL A 25 -14.70 -40.63 -2.29
C VAL A 25 -13.30 -40.05 -2.51
N PHE A 26 -12.45 -40.74 -3.27
CA PHE A 26 -11.10 -40.25 -3.57
C PHE A 26 -11.12 -38.95 -4.39
N TYR A 27 -11.99 -38.86 -5.42
CA TYR A 27 -12.15 -37.63 -6.19
C TYR A 27 -12.72 -36.48 -5.36
N ALA A 28 -13.65 -36.74 -4.44
CA ALA A 28 -14.16 -35.73 -3.53
C ALA A 28 -13.06 -35.18 -2.61
N LEU A 29 -12.20 -36.06 -2.08
CA LEU A 29 -11.05 -35.68 -1.26
C LEU A 29 -10.03 -34.86 -2.05
N ALA A 30 -9.72 -35.28 -3.28
CA ALA A 30 -8.83 -34.54 -4.16
C ALA A 30 -9.36 -33.14 -4.50
N LEU A 31 -10.66 -33.01 -4.82
CA LEU A 31 -11.30 -31.72 -5.08
C LEU A 31 -11.28 -30.82 -3.84
N TYR A 32 -11.55 -31.38 -2.66
CA TYR A 32 -11.49 -30.63 -1.40
C TYR A 32 -10.08 -30.08 -1.12
N MET A 33 -9.04 -30.88 -1.36
CA MET A 33 -7.65 -30.46 -1.19
C MET A 33 -7.27 -29.34 -2.16
N ILE A 34 -7.65 -29.46 -3.44
CA ILE A 34 -7.40 -28.42 -4.45
C ILE A 34 -8.08 -27.11 -4.04
N PHE A 35 -9.36 -27.18 -3.64
CA PHE A 35 -10.12 -26.00 -3.22
C PHE A 35 -9.49 -25.33 -1.99
N THR A 36 -9.06 -26.14 -1.01
CA THR A 36 -8.40 -25.67 0.20
C THR A 36 -7.07 -24.98 -0.11
N ILE A 37 -6.24 -25.55 -0.98
CA ILE A 37 -4.93 -24.97 -1.36
C ILE A 37 -5.12 -23.64 -2.08
N VAL A 38 -6.11 -23.53 -2.98
CA VAL A 38 -6.39 -22.28 -3.70
C VAL A 38 -6.85 -21.18 -2.74
N ASN A 39 -7.76 -21.50 -1.81
CA ASN A 39 -8.23 -20.54 -0.81
C ASN A 39 -7.12 -20.10 0.14
N GLN A 40 -6.26 -21.04 0.56
CA GLN A 40 -5.10 -20.72 1.42
C GLN A 40 -4.07 -19.82 0.71
N ARG A 41 -3.85 -20.01 -0.60
CA ARG A 41 -2.93 -19.14 -1.38
C ARG A 41 -3.41 -17.70 -1.47
N LEU A 42 -4.72 -17.48 -1.62
CA LEU A 42 -5.30 -16.13 -1.61
C LEU A 42 -5.13 -15.45 -0.25
N ALA A 43 -5.37 -16.19 0.84
CA ALA A 43 -5.18 -15.68 2.20
C ALA A 43 -3.71 -15.30 2.48
N LEU A 44 -2.76 -16.13 2.04
CA LEU A 44 -1.33 -15.85 2.19
C LEU A 44 -0.90 -14.58 1.44
N ASN A 45 -1.40 -14.37 0.22
CA ASN A 45 -1.06 -13.18 -0.56
C ASN A 45 -1.55 -11.89 0.14
N ASN A 46 -2.73 -11.92 0.76
CA ASN A 46 -3.24 -10.76 1.49
C ASN A 46 -2.40 -10.44 2.73
N ILE A 47 -2.02 -11.48 3.48
CA ILE A 47 -1.15 -11.34 4.67
C ILE A 47 0.25 -10.84 4.27
N GLU A 48 0.79 -11.29 3.13
CA GLU A 48 2.09 -10.85 2.65
C GLU A 48 2.08 -9.38 2.22
N ASN A 49 1.02 -8.93 1.53
CA ASN A 49 0.85 -7.53 1.18
C ASN A 49 0.68 -6.63 2.41
N GLU A 50 -0.11 -7.06 3.40
CA GLU A 50 -0.24 -6.34 4.67
C GLU A 50 1.09 -6.27 5.44
N LYS A 51 1.89 -7.35 5.40
CA LYS A 51 3.21 -7.38 6.01
C LYS A 51 4.16 -6.40 5.31
N GLN A 52 4.13 -6.34 3.98
CA GLN A 52 4.97 -5.44 3.21
C GLN A 52 4.63 -3.97 3.50
N ALA A 53 3.35 -3.63 3.53
CA ALA A 53 2.89 -2.28 3.89
C ALA A 53 3.35 -1.85 5.29
N LYS A 54 3.26 -2.76 6.27
CA LYS A 54 3.75 -2.50 7.64
C LYS A 54 5.28 -2.38 7.73
N ILE A 55 6.02 -3.07 6.87
CA ILE A 55 7.49 -2.92 6.80
C ILE A 55 7.86 -1.55 6.23
N GLU A 56 7.15 -1.09 5.20
CA GLU A 56 7.34 0.24 4.62
C GLU A 56 7.00 1.34 5.62
N GLU A 57 5.89 1.20 6.35
CA GLU A 57 5.50 2.12 7.43
C GLU A 57 6.58 2.17 8.52
N LYS A 58 7.08 1.01 8.96
CA LYS A 58 8.18 0.95 9.93
C LYS A 58 9.45 1.63 9.44
N LYS A 59 9.81 1.46 8.18
CA LYS A 59 10.98 2.13 7.59
C LYS A 59 10.79 3.65 7.53
N GLY A 60 9.58 4.12 7.21
CA GLY A 60 9.25 5.54 7.26
C GLY A 60 9.45 6.11 8.67
N ILE A 61 8.89 5.44 9.67
CA ILE A 61 9.01 5.83 11.08
C ILE A 61 10.46 5.78 11.58
N GLU A 62 11.25 4.78 11.16
CA GLU A 62 12.68 4.71 11.51
C GLU A 62 13.48 5.88 10.92
N ILE A 63 13.19 6.29 9.69
CA ILE A 63 13.81 7.47 9.06
C ILE A 63 13.40 8.75 9.79
N GLU A 64 12.13 8.89 10.15
CA GLU A 64 11.65 10.03 10.93
C GLU A 64 12.32 10.10 12.31
N LEU A 65 12.50 8.96 12.98
CA LEU A 65 13.21 8.88 14.25
C LEU A 65 14.69 9.23 14.13
N LEU A 66 15.35 8.84 13.04
CA LEU A 66 16.75 9.20 12.80
C LEU A 66 16.89 10.71 12.56
N ASN A 67 16.02 11.29 11.73
CA ASN A 67 16.01 12.74 11.51
C ASN A 67 15.73 13.51 12.80
N LEU A 68 14.77 13.04 13.61
CA LEU A 68 14.44 13.67 14.88
C LEU A 68 15.57 13.54 15.90
N GLN A 69 16.30 12.41 15.92
CA GLN A 69 17.51 12.27 16.73
C GLN A 69 18.63 13.21 16.29
N ASP A 70 18.83 13.37 14.98
CA ASP A 70 19.82 14.31 14.43
C ASP A 70 19.45 15.76 14.78
N ASP A 71 18.16 16.11 14.70
CA ASP A 71 17.68 17.44 15.10
C ASP A 71 17.83 17.67 16.61
N LEU A 72 17.58 16.65 17.45
CA LEU A 72 17.86 16.72 18.88
C LEU A 72 19.36 16.83 19.19
N ALA A 73 20.21 16.11 18.46
CA ALA A 73 21.66 16.23 18.60
C ALA A 73 22.13 17.66 18.28
N ARG A 74 21.60 18.26 17.21
CA ARG A 74 21.83 19.67 16.84
C ARG A 74 21.30 20.66 17.88
N ILE A 75 20.22 20.34 18.58
CA ILE A 75 19.71 21.16 19.69
C ILE A 75 20.60 21.05 20.93
N ASN A 76 21.16 19.86 21.19
CA ASN A 76 22.03 19.63 22.35
C ASN A 76 23.42 20.30 22.18
N ASP A 77 23.86 20.53 20.95
CA ASP A 77 25.04 21.33 20.67
C ASP A 77 24.71 22.84 20.67
N PRO A 78 25.19 23.62 21.66
CA PRO A 78 24.75 25.01 21.86
C PRO A 78 25.09 25.93 20.68
N GLU A 79 26.16 25.65 19.93
CA GLU A 79 26.53 26.43 18.74
C GLU A 79 25.63 26.16 17.53
N GLN A 80 25.20 24.91 17.34
CA GLN A 80 24.33 24.51 16.23
C GLN A 80 22.89 25.01 16.47
N PHE A 81 22.43 24.96 17.73
CA PHE A 81 21.15 25.52 18.13
C PHE A 81 21.08 27.04 17.91
N LEU A 82 22.12 27.78 18.30
CA LEU A 82 22.18 29.23 18.09
C LEU A 82 22.12 29.61 16.60
N GLN A 83 22.81 28.87 15.73
CA GLN A 83 22.77 29.08 14.27
C GLN A 83 21.38 28.77 13.69
N MET A 84 20.72 27.71 14.16
CA MET A 84 19.36 27.36 13.76
C MET A 84 18.36 28.47 14.14
N VAL A 85 18.42 28.96 15.37
CA VAL A 85 17.55 30.04 15.85
C VAL A 85 17.81 31.34 15.08
N GLU A 86 19.08 31.70 14.84
CA GLU A 86 19.43 32.89 14.06
C GLU A 86 18.90 32.80 12.62
N LYS A 87 18.99 31.62 12.00
CA LYS A 87 18.48 31.39 10.64
C LYS A 87 16.96 31.53 10.57
N ILE A 88 16.23 30.92 11.50
CA ILE A 88 14.76 31.05 11.57
C ILE A 88 14.34 32.51 11.81
N ALA A 89 15.04 33.22 12.71
CA ALA A 89 14.74 34.62 12.99
C ALA A 89 14.97 35.54 11.76
N ARG A 90 16.01 35.28 10.97
CA ARG A 90 16.30 36.07 9.75
C ARG A 90 15.40 35.69 8.56
N ASP A 91 15.11 34.41 8.38
CA ASP A 91 14.37 33.93 7.21
C ASP A 91 12.85 34.18 7.36
N GLU A 92 12.26 33.75 8.48
CA GLU A 92 10.80 33.83 8.71
C GLU A 92 10.39 35.21 9.24
N TYR A 93 11.11 35.73 10.23
CA TYR A 93 10.73 36.96 10.92
C TYR A 93 11.46 38.21 10.44
N LYS A 94 12.44 38.06 9.52
CA LYS A 94 13.32 39.14 9.04
C LYS A 94 13.90 39.97 10.19
N MET A 95 14.10 39.33 11.33
CA MET A 95 14.66 39.95 12.52
C MET A 95 16.17 40.05 12.34
N VAL A 96 16.73 41.16 12.81
CA VAL A 96 18.17 41.41 12.82
C VAL A 96 18.62 41.67 14.24
N LYS A 97 19.94 41.62 14.48
CA LYS A 97 20.48 41.91 15.80
C LYS A 97 20.08 43.33 16.23
N PRO A 98 19.87 43.59 17.53
CA PRO A 98 19.34 44.87 18.04
C PRO A 98 20.17 46.12 17.70
N TYR A 99 21.33 45.97 17.06
CA TYR A 99 22.23 47.05 16.64
C TYR A 99 22.46 47.09 15.11
N GLU A 100 21.70 46.33 14.32
CA GLU A 100 21.75 46.31 12.86
C GLU A 100 20.50 47.03 12.29
N THR A 101 20.68 47.93 11.32
CA THR A 101 19.56 48.67 10.69
C THR A 101 19.23 48.06 9.33
N VAL A 102 17.98 47.62 9.15
CA VAL A 102 17.50 47.07 7.87
C VAL A 102 17.00 48.20 6.96
N TYR A 103 17.59 48.32 5.77
CA TYR A 103 17.08 49.22 4.73
C TYR A 103 16.04 48.52 3.87
N ILE A 104 14.77 48.90 4.03
CA ILE A 104 13.67 48.42 3.20
C ILE A 104 13.46 49.39 2.03
N ASP A 105 13.73 48.95 0.80
CA ASP A 105 13.41 49.71 -0.40
C ASP A 105 11.89 49.75 -0.62
N LYS A 106 11.29 50.90 -0.31
CA LYS A 106 9.85 51.15 -0.42
C LYS A 106 9.34 51.14 -1.87
N ASN A 107 10.21 51.21 -2.88
CA ASN A 107 9.80 51.27 -4.28
C ASN A 107 9.60 49.89 -4.92
N LYS A 108 10.15 48.83 -4.32
CA LYS A 108 9.88 47.42 -4.71
C LYS A 108 8.76 46.75 -3.91
N ALA A 109 8.50 47.21 -2.69
CA ALA A 109 7.52 46.60 -1.79
C ALA A 109 6.06 46.90 -2.16
N LYS A 110 5.78 48.04 -2.82
CA LYS A 110 4.43 48.41 -3.27
C LYS A 110 3.82 47.41 -4.25
N ASN A 111 4.63 46.58 -4.91
CA ASN A 111 4.21 45.70 -5.98
C ASN A 111 3.75 44.32 -5.45
N LYS A 112 4.14 43.97 -4.21
CA LYS A 112 3.86 42.68 -3.58
C LYS A 112 2.88 42.75 -2.42
N LEU A 113 2.68 43.92 -1.81
CA LEU A 113 1.75 44.09 -0.68
C LEU A 113 0.27 44.24 -1.10
N PHE A 114 -0.02 44.48 -2.38
CA PHE A 114 -1.40 44.56 -2.90
C PHE A 114 -1.87 43.29 -3.63
N THR A 115 -1.04 42.24 -3.73
CA THR A 115 -1.38 40.99 -4.43
C THR A 115 -1.72 39.82 -3.50
N ASP A 116 -1.47 39.90 -2.19
CA ASP A 116 -1.82 38.87 -1.20
C ASP A 116 -3.13 39.21 -0.46
N GLY A 117 -4.07 39.84 -1.17
CA GLY A 117 -5.28 40.39 -0.56
C GLY A 117 -6.59 40.10 -1.28
N ASN A 118 -6.61 39.33 -2.38
CA ASN A 118 -7.84 38.86 -3.01
C ASN A 118 -7.57 37.56 -3.80
N GLU A 119 -8.26 36.50 -3.39
CA GLU A 119 -8.58 35.24 -4.11
C GLU A 119 -7.44 34.27 -4.47
#